data_AF-A0A529GLT9-F1
#
_entry.id   AF-A0A529GLT9-F1
#
_cell.length_a   1.000
_cell.length_b   1.000
_cell.length_c   1.000
_cell.angle_alpha   90.00
_cell.angle_beta   90.00
_cell.angle_gamma   90.00
#
_symmetry.space_group_name_H-M   'P 1'
#
loop_
_entity.id
_entity.type
_entity.pdbx_description
1 polymer ?
#
loop_
_entity_poly.entity_id
_entity_poly.type
_entity_poly.pdbx_seq_one_letter_code
_entity_poly.pdbx_strand_id
1 'polypeptide(L)'
;MSVRSTAKRLASVVTAASLSLALLMPAGPAFADAGFRQWVASFRATAVQSGVSGAIYDQAFRNITDVDPVVLEKARTQPEFTAPAWDY
;
A
#
# COMPACT_ATOMS: atom_id res chain seq x y z
N MET A 1 30.93 -46.74 -8.13
CA MET A 1 30.05 -45.74 -7.47
C MET A 1 30.75 -44.38 -7.52
N SER A 2 30.34 -43.42 -8.38
CA SER A 2 30.53 -41.95 -8.19
C SER A 2 30.21 -41.13 -9.45
N VAL A 3 28.96 -41.15 -9.95
CA VAL A 3 28.52 -40.23 -11.03
C VAL A 3 27.24 -39.47 -10.65
N ARG A 4 26.43 -40.02 -9.74
CA ARG A 4 25.15 -39.44 -9.30
C ARG A 4 25.29 -38.25 -8.32
N SER A 5 26.48 -38.00 -7.78
CA SER A 5 26.75 -36.96 -6.77
C SER A 5 26.90 -35.56 -7.38
N THR A 6 27.52 -35.45 -8.55
CA THR A 6 27.90 -34.17 -9.16
C THR A 6 26.68 -33.43 -9.76
N ALA A 7 25.73 -34.17 -10.33
CA ALA A 7 24.52 -33.60 -10.92
C ALA A 7 23.58 -32.93 -9.88
N LYS A 8 23.49 -33.50 -8.68
CA LYS A 8 22.71 -32.90 -7.58
C LYS A 8 23.33 -31.60 -7.10
N ARG A 9 24.67 -31.52 -6.99
CA ARG A 9 25.38 -30.31 -6.55
C ARG A 9 25.22 -29.16 -7.54
N LEU A 10 25.22 -29.44 -8.84
CA LEU A 10 25.01 -28.43 -9.89
C LEU A 10 23.58 -27.85 -9.83
N ALA A 11 22.58 -28.70 -9.65
CA ALA A 11 21.18 -28.28 -9.51
C ALA A 11 20.96 -27.40 -8.27
N SER A 12 21.63 -27.70 -7.13
CA SER A 12 21.52 -26.90 -5.89
C SER A 12 22.13 -25.51 -6.02
N VAL A 13 23.22 -25.35 -6.78
CA VAL A 13 23.89 -24.05 -6.97
C VAL A 13 23.04 -23.11 -7.83
N VAL A 14 22.33 -23.65 -8.82
CA VAL A 14 21.45 -22.86 -9.70
C VAL A 14 20.23 -22.33 -8.93
N THR A 15 19.62 -23.12 -8.03
CA THR A 15 18.49 -22.66 -7.21
C THR A 15 18.90 -21.66 -6.12
N ALA A 16 20.10 -21.82 -5.55
CA ALA A 16 20.61 -20.87 -4.57
C ALA A 16 20.94 -19.51 -5.23
N ALA A 17 21.57 -19.54 -6.41
CA ALA A 17 21.92 -18.32 -7.13
C ALA A 17 20.70 -17.51 -7.60
N SER A 18 19.61 -18.17 -8.01
CA SER A 18 18.37 -17.48 -8.41
C SER A 18 17.65 -16.82 -7.24
N LEU A 19 17.66 -17.44 -6.05
CA LEU A 19 17.10 -16.84 -4.84
C LEU A 19 17.93 -15.63 -4.36
N SER A 20 19.26 -15.72 -4.43
CA SER A 20 20.14 -14.58 -4.15
C SER A 20 19.90 -13.41 -5.10
N LEU A 21 19.70 -13.69 -6.40
CA LEU A 21 19.42 -12.65 -7.39
C LEU A 21 18.06 -11.97 -7.20
N ALA A 22 17.05 -12.71 -6.72
CA ALA A 22 15.74 -12.14 -6.39
C ALA A 22 15.80 -11.16 -5.20
N LEU A 23 16.69 -11.39 -4.23
CA LEU A 23 16.91 -10.50 -3.08
C LEU A 23 17.65 -9.19 -3.44
N LEU A 24 18.31 -9.16 -4.59
CA LEU A 24 19.02 -7.98 -5.12
C LEU A 24 18.12 -7.09 -5.99
N MET A 25 16.87 -7.49 -6.24
CA MET A 25 15.91 -6.65 -6.97
C MET A 25 15.47 -5.49 -6.08
N PRO A 26 15.62 -4.24 -6.53
CA PRO A 26 15.09 -3.10 -5.79
C PRO A 26 13.57 -3.27 -5.68
N ALA A 27 13.04 -3.10 -4.47
CA ALA A 27 11.61 -2.94 -4.29
C ALA A 27 11.19 -1.71 -5.09
N GLY A 28 10.44 -1.94 -6.17
CA GLY A 28 9.89 -0.85 -6.97
C GLY A 28 8.99 0.05 -6.09
N PRO A 29 8.74 1.30 -6.51
CA PRO A 29 7.83 2.18 -5.79
C PRO A 29 6.52 1.44 -5.54
N ALA A 30 6.08 1.41 -4.28
CA ALA A 30 4.77 0.89 -3.93
C ALA A 30 3.74 1.69 -4.72
N PHE A 31 3.06 1.04 -5.67
CA PHE A 31 2.02 1.67 -6.46
C PHE A 31 0.94 2.20 -5.52
N ALA A 32 0.53 3.44 -5.77
CA ALA A 32 -0.62 4.11 -5.18
C ALA A 32 -1.69 3.12 -4.70
N ASP A 33 -2.03 3.17 -3.41
CA ASP A 33 -2.80 2.14 -2.70
C ASP A 33 -4.03 1.74 -3.53
N ALA A 34 -3.97 0.55 -4.13
CA ALA A 34 -5.06 0.05 -4.97
C ALA A 34 -6.36 -0.04 -4.18
N GLY A 35 -6.27 -0.27 -2.87
CA GLY A 35 -7.39 -0.27 -1.94
C GLY A 35 -8.03 1.10 -1.81
N PHE A 36 -7.27 2.19 -1.78
CA PHE A 36 -7.84 3.54 -1.71
C PHE A 36 -8.65 3.88 -2.97
N ARG A 37 -8.10 3.64 -4.17
CA ARG A 37 -8.85 3.87 -5.42
C ARG A 37 -10.09 2.99 -5.52
N GLN A 38 -9.99 1.73 -5.08
CA GLN A 38 -11.14 0.82 -5.03
C GLN A 38 -12.20 1.30 -4.03
N TRP A 39 -11.78 1.86 -2.90
CA TRP A 39 -12.67 2.47 -1.91
C TRP A 39 -13.39 3.71 -2.47
N VAL A 40 -12.68 4.61 -3.17
CA VAL A 40 -13.33 5.76 -3.84
C VAL A 40 -14.38 5.25 -4.84
N ALA A 41 -14.05 4.24 -5.64
CA ALA A 41 -15.00 3.68 -6.61
C ALA A 41 -16.25 3.07 -5.93
N SER A 42 -16.08 2.33 -4.83
CA SER A 42 -17.19 1.67 -4.13
C SER A 42 -18.03 2.63 -3.29
N PHE A 43 -17.40 3.60 -2.63
CA PHE A 43 -18.06 4.58 -1.76
C PHE A 43 -18.97 5.54 -2.52
N ARG A 44 -18.73 5.73 -3.83
CA ARG A 44 -19.63 6.49 -4.71
C ARG A 44 -21.09 6.07 -4.58
N ALA A 45 -21.37 4.76 -4.45
CA ALA A 45 -22.74 4.27 -4.30
C ALA A 45 -23.40 4.78 -3.01
N THR A 46 -22.65 4.76 -1.89
CA THR A 46 -23.08 5.32 -0.61
C THR A 46 -23.35 6.81 -0.72
N ALA A 47 -22.43 7.58 -1.30
CA ALA A 47 -22.59 9.04 -1.45
C ALA A 47 -23.84 9.41 -2.26
N VAL A 48 -24.07 8.71 -3.38
CA VAL A 48 -25.25 8.92 -4.23
C VAL A 48 -26.54 8.56 -3.50
N GLN A 49 -26.55 7.44 -2.77
CA GLN A 49 -27.70 7.05 -1.94
C GLN A 49 -28.01 8.06 -0.84
N SER A 50 -27.00 8.77 -0.34
CA SER A 50 -27.12 9.86 0.63
C SER A 50 -27.47 11.23 0.00
N GLY A 51 -27.72 11.29 -1.31
CA GLY A 51 -28.18 12.50 -2.00
C GLY A 51 -27.07 13.35 -2.63
N VAL A 52 -25.81 12.90 -2.62
CA VAL A 52 -24.73 13.58 -3.36
C VAL A 52 -24.86 13.27 -4.85
N SER A 53 -24.85 14.30 -5.70
CA SER A 53 -24.87 14.04 -7.15
C SER A 53 -23.59 13.34 -7.61
N GLY A 54 -23.71 12.40 -8.56
CA GLY A 54 -22.54 11.71 -9.12
C GLY A 54 -21.51 12.67 -9.70
N ALA A 55 -21.95 13.75 -10.36
CA ALA A 55 -21.06 14.76 -10.92
C ALA A 55 -20.25 15.50 -9.83
N ILE A 56 -20.86 15.82 -8.69
CA ILE A 56 -20.15 16.42 -7.55
C ILE A 56 -19.12 15.44 -6.98
N TYR A 57 -19.49 14.16 -6.83
CA TYR A 57 -18.56 13.13 -6.36
C TYR A 57 -17.35 13.00 -7.29
N ASP A 58 -17.61 12.83 -8.58
CA ASP A 58 -16.56 12.64 -9.60
C ASP A 58 -15.67 13.89 -9.72
N GLN A 59 -16.22 15.09 -9.52
CA GLN A 59 -15.44 16.34 -9.45
C GLN A 59 -14.57 16.42 -8.19
N ALA A 60 -15.10 16.05 -7.02
CA ALA A 60 -14.38 16.11 -5.75
C ALA A 60 -13.17 15.16 -5.72
N PHE A 61 -13.28 13.99 -6.37
CA PHE A 61 -12.22 12.98 -6.39
C PHE A 61 -11.33 13.00 -7.64
N ARG A 62 -11.55 13.90 -8.61
CA ARG A 62 -10.91 13.88 -9.95
C ARG A 62 -9.39 13.75 -9.95
N ASN A 63 -8.72 14.34 -8.96
CA ASN A 63 -7.26 14.37 -8.85
C ASN A 63 -6.76 13.77 -7.54
N ILE A 64 -7.60 13.02 -6.82
CA ILE A 64 -7.22 12.37 -5.56
C ILE A 64 -6.88 10.91 -5.88
N THR A 65 -5.58 10.62 -6.00
CA THR A 65 -5.08 9.28 -6.38
C THR A 65 -4.65 8.42 -5.21
N ASP A 66 -4.36 9.06 -4.08
CA ASP A 66 -3.71 8.47 -2.91
C ASP A 66 -4.27 9.01 -1.60
N VAL A 67 -4.10 8.23 -0.54
CA VAL A 67 -4.37 8.66 0.83
C VAL A 67 -3.38 9.73 1.26
N ASP A 68 -3.83 10.70 2.06
CA ASP A 68 -2.94 11.62 2.74
C ASP A 68 -2.26 10.90 3.92
N PRO A 69 -0.92 10.70 3.91
CA PRO A 69 -0.23 9.99 4.97
C PRO A 69 -0.27 10.73 6.31
N VAL A 70 -0.37 12.06 6.32
CA VAL A 70 -0.45 12.87 7.54
C VAL A 70 -1.79 12.65 8.24
N VAL A 71 -2.86 12.46 7.47
CA VAL A 71 -4.17 12.10 8.03
C VAL A 71 -4.11 10.73 8.71
N LEU A 72 -3.44 9.74 8.09
CA LEU A 72 -3.28 8.42 8.69
C LEU A 72 -2.39 8.45 9.94
N GLU A 73 -1.33 9.26 9.94
CA GLU A 73 -0.48 9.48 11.11
C GLU A 73 -1.29 10.05 12.28
N LYS A 74 -2.02 11.15 12.04
CA LYS A 74 -2.86 11.79 13.07
C LYS A 74 -4.01 10.90 13.55
N ALA A 75 -4.57 10.07 12.66
CA ALA A 75 -5.59 9.09 13.05
C ALA A 75 -5.04 8.03 14.03
N ARG A 76 -3.75 7.69 13.92
CA ARG A 76 -3.06 6.75 14.83
C ARG A 76 -2.58 7.43 16.12
N THR A 77 -2.28 8.72 16.07
CA THR A 77 -1.76 9.48 17.21
C THR A 77 -2.85 10.34 17.82
N GLN A 78 -3.50 9.82 18.86
CA GLN A 78 -4.44 10.57 19.69
C GLN A 78 -3.69 11.05 20.94
N PRO A 79 -3.40 12.36 21.09
CA PRO A 79 -2.71 12.88 22.27
C PRO A 79 -3.49 12.51 23.53
N GLU A 80 -2.85 11.79 24.46
CA GLU A 80 -3.47 11.37 25.71
C GLU A 80 -3.54 12.50 26.75
N PHE A 81 -2.78 13.58 26.54
CA PHE A 81 -2.70 14.73 27.44
C PHE A 81 -3.24 15.98 26.76
N THR A 82 -4.01 16.77 27.51
CA THR A 82 -4.48 18.09 27.08
C THR A 82 -3.55 19.17 27.61
N ALA A 83 -3.34 20.22 26.82
CA ALA A 83 -2.64 21.40 27.31
C ALA A 83 -3.54 22.12 28.35
N PRO A 84 -2.96 22.80 29.36
CA PRO A 84 -3.70 23.75 30.17
C PRO A 84 -4.39 24.82 29.33
N ALA A 85 -5.49 25.38 29.83
CA ALA A 85 -6.26 26.39 29.09
C ALA A 85 -5.45 27.63 28.67
N TRP A 86 -4.41 27.97 29.44
CA TRP A 86 -3.52 29.10 29.15
C TRP A 86 -2.43 28.78 28.11
N ASP A 87 -2.29 27.52 27.71
CA ASP A 87 -1.33 27.05 26.68
C ASP A 87 -1.99 26.86 25.29
N TYR A 88 -3.30 27.12 25.14
CA TYR A 88 -4.04 27.13 23.86
C TYR A 88 -4.10 28.52 23.23
#